data_AF-A0A151WGQ8-F1
#
_entry.id   AF-A0A151WGQ8-F1
#
_cell.length_a   1.000
_cell.length_b   1.000
_cell.length_c   1.000
_cell.angle_alpha   90.00
_cell.angle_beta   90.00
_cell.angle_gamma   90.00
#
_symmetry.space_group_name_H-M   'P 1'
#
loop_
_entity.id
_entity.type
_entity.pdbx_description
1 polymer ?
#
loop_
_entity_poly.entity_id
_entity_poly.type
_entity_poly.pdbx_seq_one_letter_code
_entity_poly.pdbx_strand_id
1 'polypeptide(L)'
;MAYVDFYDAFGNLELMVMNLVETIAYSMTFSFLWLIRCSNLLKLVIHVIKKDMVERKFENLEEERIYYNYNFISKIFSYGSIVGMFITVVLLYLRPLVYLLTFNQAPRNNTKSFMLPYRIHPFFDISNTHTYILMYLYLFPMIYFSVCHMAAICLMVILVFHICGELSILAYRIRHIKEYSQTMIVDRIRSFVRMHLKIIW
;
A
#
# COMPACT_ATOMS: atom_id res chain seq x y z
N MET A 1 -11.99 7.32 18.36
CA MET A 1 -11.69 8.61 17.69
C MET A 1 -12.32 8.64 16.30
N ALA A 2 -11.71 8.06 15.26
CA ALA A 2 -12.27 8.11 13.89
C ALA A 2 -13.63 7.39 13.73
N TYR A 3 -13.83 6.25 14.40
CA TYR A 3 -15.13 5.54 14.39
C TYR A 3 -16.24 6.27 15.15
N VAL A 4 -15.89 7.11 16.13
CA VAL A 4 -16.84 7.93 16.90
C VAL A 4 -17.26 9.12 16.05
N ASP A 5 -16.29 9.77 15.38
CA ASP A 5 -16.54 10.84 14.41
C ASP A 5 -17.43 10.37 13.23
N PHE A 6 -17.28 9.12 12.80
CA PHE A 6 -18.17 8.51 11.82
C PHE A 6 -19.63 8.42 12.30
N TYR A 7 -19.83 8.08 13.58
CA TYR A 7 -21.16 8.03 14.19
C TYR A 7 -21.77 9.45 14.32
N ASP A 8 -20.95 10.44 14.67
CA ASP A 8 -21.39 11.84 14.77
C ASP A 8 -21.71 12.47 13.40
N ALA A 9 -21.05 12.00 12.34
CA ALA A 9 -21.29 12.42 10.95
C ALA A 9 -22.56 11.80 10.33
N PHE A 10 -23.26 10.93 11.06
CA PHE A 10 -24.42 10.20 10.55
C PHE A 10 -25.59 11.16 10.26
N GLY A 11 -25.96 11.25 8.98
CA GLY A 11 -26.97 12.19 8.48
C GLY A 11 -26.45 13.19 7.43
N ASN A 12 -25.12 13.37 7.32
CA ASN A 12 -24.50 14.12 6.23
C ASN A 12 -23.71 13.17 5.32
N LEU A 13 -24.23 12.90 4.13
CA LEU A 13 -23.65 11.93 3.19
C LEU A 13 -22.20 12.24 2.82
N GLU A 14 -21.88 13.50 2.53
CA GLU A 14 -20.53 13.92 2.14
C GLU A 14 -19.53 13.70 3.28
N LEU A 15 -19.92 14.09 4.50
CA LEU A 15 -19.09 13.94 5.68
C LEU A 15 -18.86 12.46 6.02
N MET A 16 -19.91 11.66 5.91
CA MET A 16 -19.91 10.23 6.18
C MET A 16 -19.02 9.47 5.18
N VAL A 17 -19.10 9.78 3.88
CA VAL A 17 -18.25 9.13 2.86
C VAL A 17 -16.78 9.42 3.13
N MET A 18 -16.42 10.68 3.43
CA MET A 18 -15.03 11.04 3.74
C MET A 18 -14.50 10.31 4.98
N ASN A 19 -15.30 10.25 6.06
CA ASN A 19 -14.93 9.52 7.28
C ASN A 19 -14.83 8.02 7.06
N LEU A 20 -15.68 7.45 6.20
CA LEU A 20 -15.64 6.05 5.84
C LEU A 20 -14.35 5.68 5.09
N VAL A 21 -13.93 6.51 4.12
CA VAL A 21 -12.68 6.25 3.38
C VAL A 21 -11.48 6.23 4.32
N GLU A 22 -11.38 7.19 5.25
CA GLU A 22 -10.28 7.24 6.22
C GLU A 22 -10.29 6.03 7.18
N THR A 23 -11.45 5.68 7.73
CA THR A 23 -11.58 4.53 8.64
C THR A 23 -11.34 3.18 7.96
N ILE A 24 -11.75 3.01 6.70
CA ILE A 24 -11.41 1.83 5.90
C ILE A 24 -9.90 1.75 5.68
N ALA A 25 -9.25 2.86 5.30
CA ALA A 25 -7.80 2.88 5.11
C ALA A 25 -7.06 2.47 6.40
N TYR A 26 -7.50 2.96 7.56
CA TYR A 26 -6.91 2.58 8.85
C TYR A 26 -7.08 1.10 9.18
N SER A 27 -8.30 0.58 9.03
CA SER A 27 -8.58 -0.83 9.30
C SER A 27 -7.84 -1.78 8.35
N MET A 28 -7.79 -1.45 7.05
CA MET A 28 -7.01 -2.21 6.06
C MET A 28 -5.53 -2.23 6.42
N THR A 29 -4.94 -1.07 6.76
CA THR A 29 -3.52 -0.99 7.12
C THR A 29 -3.20 -1.85 8.34
N PHE A 30 -4.03 -1.78 9.39
CA PHE A 30 -3.84 -2.60 10.58
C PHE A 30 -3.89 -4.08 10.24
N SER A 31 -4.87 -4.48 9.41
CA SER A 31 -5.03 -5.86 8.96
C SER A 31 -3.82 -6.34 8.16
N PHE A 32 -3.31 -5.52 7.24
CA PHE A 32 -2.09 -5.84 6.47
C PHE A 32 -0.84 -5.94 7.34
N LEU A 33 -0.63 -5.01 8.28
CA LEU A 33 0.50 -5.07 9.21
C LEU A 33 0.43 -6.32 10.09
N TRP A 34 -0.76 -6.65 10.57
CA TRP A 34 -1.00 -7.88 11.31
C TRP A 34 -0.68 -9.12 10.47
N LEU A 35 -1.18 -9.18 9.23
CA LEU A 35 -0.87 -10.27 8.29
C LEU A 35 0.63 -10.39 8.03
N ILE A 36 1.34 -9.29 7.77
CA ILE A 36 2.79 -9.30 7.53
C ILE A 36 3.55 -9.78 8.78
N ARG A 37 3.10 -9.36 9.97
CA ARG A 37 3.76 -9.71 11.22
C ARG A 37 3.53 -11.17 11.63
N CYS A 38 2.30 -11.65 11.50
CA CYS A 38 1.84 -12.93 12.03
C CYS A 38 1.87 -14.06 11.00
N SER A 39 1.81 -13.76 9.69
CA SER A 39 1.83 -14.79 8.65
C SER A 39 3.25 -15.30 8.42
N ASN A 40 3.50 -16.53 8.89
CA ASN A 40 4.72 -17.26 8.55
C ASN A 40 4.77 -17.61 7.05
N LEU A 41 3.60 -17.83 6.43
CA LEU A 41 3.48 -18.08 5.00
C LEU A 41 4.00 -16.90 4.18
N LEU A 42 3.57 -15.67 4.49
CA LEU A 42 4.01 -14.49 3.74
C LEU A 42 5.53 -14.26 3.85
N LYS A 43 6.10 -14.48 5.05
CA LYS A 43 7.55 -14.41 5.26
C LYS A 43 8.29 -15.48 4.44
N LEU A 44 7.75 -16.70 4.41
CA LEU A 44 8.30 -17.79 3.60
C LEU A 44 8.25 -17.44 2.11
N VAL A 45 7.12 -16.92 1.62
CA VAL A 45 6.96 -16.50 0.22
C VAL A 45 7.97 -15.41 -0.15
N ILE A 46 8.09 -14.35 0.66
CA ILE A 46 9.09 -13.30 0.43
C ILE A 46 10.51 -13.87 0.41
N HIS A 47 10.82 -14.78 1.34
CA HIS A 47 12.13 -15.42 1.40
C HIS A 47 12.42 -16.28 0.16
N VAL A 48 11.45 -17.08 -0.28
CA VAL A 48 11.55 -17.92 -1.49
C VAL A 48 11.75 -17.04 -2.72
N ILE A 49 10.95 -15.99 -2.89
CA ILE A 49 11.08 -15.05 -4.02
C ILE A 49 12.46 -14.38 -4.00
N LYS A 50 12.91 -13.90 -2.84
CA LYS A 50 14.24 -13.29 -2.71
C LYS A 50 15.36 -14.26 -3.08
N LYS A 51 15.27 -15.51 -2.63
CA LYS A 51 16.24 -16.56 -2.95
C LYS A 51 16.23 -16.87 -4.46
N ASP A 52 15.03 -17.05 -5.01
CA ASP A 52 14.84 -17.34 -6.42
C ASP A 52 15.40 -16.20 -7.31
N MET A 53 15.18 -14.93 -6.94
CA MET A 53 15.78 -13.79 -7.64
C MET A 53 17.32 -13.81 -7.69
N VAL A 54 17.99 -14.36 -6.68
CA VAL A 54 19.46 -14.42 -6.61
C VAL A 54 20.01 -15.63 -7.36
N GLU A 55 19.33 -16.78 -7.24
CA GLU A 55 19.78 -18.06 -7.82
C GLU A 55 19.27 -18.30 -9.23
N ARG A 56 18.46 -17.37 -9.78
CA ARG A 56 17.82 -17.52 -11.07
C ARG A 56 18.84 -17.67 -12.20
N LYS A 57 18.66 -18.74 -12.98
CA LYS A 57 19.36 -18.96 -14.24
C LYS A 57 18.35 -18.86 -15.37
N PHE A 58 18.54 -17.88 -16.25
CA PHE A 58 17.78 -17.75 -17.49
C PHE A 58 18.38 -18.68 -18.54
N GLU A 59 17.55 -19.38 -19.29
CA GLU A 59 18.02 -20.21 -20.41
C GLU A 59 18.12 -19.41 -21.71
N ASN A 60 17.30 -18.37 -21.84
CA ASN A 60 17.21 -17.56 -23.05
C ASN A 60 17.05 -16.07 -22.71
N LEU A 61 17.55 -15.20 -23.59
CA LEU A 61 17.42 -13.75 -23.50
C LEU A 61 15.95 -13.30 -23.54
N GLU A 62 15.08 -14.05 -24.21
CA GLU A 62 13.64 -13.75 -24.24
C GLU A 62 12.97 -14.00 -22.87
N GLU A 63 13.40 -15.02 -22.11
CA GLU A 63 12.89 -15.26 -20.76
C GLU A 63 13.30 -14.13 -19.80
N GLU A 64 14.55 -13.70 -19.94
CA GLU A 64 15.11 -12.57 -19.21
C GLU A 64 14.32 -11.28 -19.50
N ARG A 65 14.04 -11.00 -20.78
CA ARG A 65 13.24 -9.84 -21.21
C ARG A 65 11.82 -9.86 -20.64
N ILE A 66 11.14 -11.01 -20.70
CA ILE A 66 9.79 -11.17 -20.13
C ILE A 66 9.83 -10.87 -18.63
N TYR A 67 10.75 -11.48 -17.89
CA TYR A 67 10.88 -11.28 -16.45
C TYR A 67 11.14 -9.82 -16.08
N TYR A 68 12.12 -9.18 -16.74
CA TYR A 68 12.48 -7.80 -16.46
C TYR A 68 11.35 -6.83 -16.77
N ASN A 69 10.53 -7.09 -17.78
CA ASN A 69 9.38 -6.24 -18.08
C ASN A 69 8.37 -6.23 -16.91
N TYR A 70 8.00 -7.40 -16.36
CA TYR A 70 7.10 -7.46 -15.19
C TYR A 70 7.72 -6.81 -13.95
N ASN A 71 8.99 -7.08 -13.67
CA ASN A 71 9.72 -6.47 -12.55
C ASN A 71 9.85 -4.95 -12.69
N PHE A 72 10.08 -4.46 -13.91
CA PHE A 72 10.18 -3.03 -14.21
C PHE A 72 8.86 -2.31 -14.00
N ILE A 73 7.76 -2.85 -14.52
CA ILE A 73 6.41 -2.30 -14.32
C ILE A 73 6.08 -2.25 -12.82
N SER A 74 6.39 -3.32 -12.08
CA SER A 74 6.17 -3.39 -10.63
C SER A 74 6.99 -2.34 -9.86
N LYS A 75 8.25 -2.11 -10.26
CA LYS A 75 9.10 -1.06 -9.66
C LYS A 75 8.56 0.34 -9.94
N ILE A 76 8.18 0.65 -11.18
CA ILE A 76 7.60 1.95 -11.54
C ILE A 76 6.35 2.20 -10.70
N PHE A 77 5.45 1.22 -10.63
CA PHE A 77 4.25 1.31 -9.81
C PHE A 77 4.60 1.61 -8.35
N SER A 78 5.52 0.83 -7.78
CA SER A 78 5.90 0.97 -6.36
C SER A 78 6.50 2.34 -6.04
N TYR A 79 7.47 2.79 -6.84
CA TYR A 79 8.09 4.11 -6.65
C TYR A 79 7.08 5.25 -6.87
N GLY A 80 6.28 5.17 -7.94
CA GLY A 80 5.26 6.15 -8.25
C GLY A 80 4.20 6.27 -7.16
N SER A 81 3.70 5.13 -6.65
CA SER A 81 2.68 5.09 -5.60
C SER A 81 3.19 5.60 -4.26
N ILE A 82 4.43 5.27 -3.86
CA ILE A 82 5.01 5.76 -2.60
C ILE A 82 5.23 7.27 -2.66
N VAL A 83 5.80 7.79 -3.75
CA VAL A 83 6.03 9.23 -3.94
C VAL A 83 4.68 9.98 -4.00
N GLY A 84 3.73 9.47 -4.78
CA GLY A 84 2.39 10.05 -4.88
C GLY A 84 1.68 10.10 -3.53
N MET A 85 1.79 9.04 -2.71
CA MET A 85 1.22 9.02 -1.36
C MET A 85 1.90 10.03 -0.44
N PHE A 86 3.23 10.11 -0.47
CA PHE A 86 3.95 11.09 0.33
C PHE A 86 3.50 12.52 0.02
N ILE A 87 3.42 12.88 -1.27
CA ILE A 87 2.92 14.19 -1.71
C ILE A 87 1.48 14.41 -1.22
N THR A 88 0.61 13.42 -1.43
CA THR A 88 -0.81 13.50 -1.05
C THR A 88 -0.99 13.76 0.45
N VAL A 89 -0.27 13.01 1.28
CA VAL A 89 -0.35 13.12 2.73
C VAL A 89 0.20 14.46 3.22
N VAL A 90 1.31 14.94 2.64
CA VAL A 90 1.86 16.27 2.95
C VAL A 90 0.84 17.37 2.59
N LEU A 91 0.21 17.29 1.41
CA LEU A 91 -0.82 18.26 1.00
C LEU A 91 -2.04 18.24 1.94
N LEU A 92 -2.51 17.05 2.33
CA LEU A 92 -3.59 16.90 3.30
C LEU A 92 -3.22 17.50 4.66
N TYR A 93 -2.00 17.28 5.12
CA TYR A 93 -1.51 17.82 6.38
C TYR A 93 -1.41 19.35 6.34
N LEU A 94 -0.96 19.93 5.22
CA LEU A 94 -0.83 21.38 5.04
C LEU A 94 -2.16 22.11 4.79
N ARG A 95 -3.19 21.43 4.27
CA ARG A 95 -4.49 22.03 3.92
C ARG A 95 -5.13 22.86 5.05
N PRO A 96 -5.22 22.39 6.32
CA PRO A 96 -5.78 23.18 7.41
C PRO A 96 -4.94 24.41 7.77
N LEU A 97 -3.61 24.35 7.59
CA LEU A 97 -2.73 25.50 7.86
C LEU A 97 -2.97 26.61 6.83
N VAL A 98 -3.12 26.25 5.54
CA VAL A 98 -3.48 27.21 4.49
C VAL A 98 -4.84 27.85 4.79
N TYR A 99 -5.82 27.06 5.20
CA TYR A 99 -7.14 27.56 5.59
C TYR A 99 -7.08 28.52 6.79
N LEU A 100 -6.27 28.21 7.81
CA LEU A 100 -6.06 29.08 8.96
C LEU A 100 -5.40 30.41 8.56
N LEU A 101 -4.41 30.37 7.66
CA LEU A 101 -3.73 31.57 7.17
C LEU A 101 -4.66 32.48 6.36
N THR A 102 -5.55 31.92 5.53
CA THR A 102 -6.52 32.71 4.75
C THR A 102 -7.66 33.25 5.62
N PHE A 103 -8.15 32.50 6.61
CA PHE A 103 -9.23 32.97 7.49
C PHE A 103 -8.81 34.09 8.44
N ASN A 104 -7.54 34.10 8.88
CA ASN A 104 -7.01 35.20 9.71
C ASN A 104 -6.93 36.55 8.96
N GLN A 105 -7.16 36.56 7.64
CA GLN A 105 -7.25 37.78 6.83
C GLN A 105 -8.69 38.32 6.72
N ALA A 106 -9.71 37.54 7.11
CA ALA A 106 -11.11 37.95 7.09
C ALA A 106 -11.49 38.72 8.38
N PRO A 107 -12.41 39.71 8.31
CA PRO A 107 -12.74 40.55 9.45
C PRO A 107 -13.29 39.74 10.64
N ARG A 108 -12.84 40.15 11.83
CA ARG A 108 -12.69 39.44 13.11
C ARG A 108 -13.95 38.87 13.81
N ASN A 109 -15.08 38.69 13.12
CA ASN A 109 -16.37 38.37 13.75
C ASN A 109 -16.82 36.91 13.72
N ASN A 110 -16.03 35.99 13.15
CA ASN A 110 -16.39 34.57 13.12
C ASN A 110 -15.60 33.76 14.14
N THR A 111 -16.30 32.89 14.87
CA THR A 111 -15.74 31.88 15.78
C THR A 111 -14.64 31.11 15.04
N LYS A 112 -13.42 31.08 15.59
CA LYS A 112 -12.29 30.38 14.97
C LYS A 112 -12.61 28.87 14.90
N SER A 113 -13.01 28.40 13.72
CA SER A 113 -13.17 26.97 13.47
C SER A 113 -11.79 26.37 13.21
N PHE A 114 -11.25 25.65 14.19
CA PHE A 114 -9.99 24.94 14.06
C PHE A 114 -10.22 23.63 13.30
N MET A 115 -9.77 23.57 12.04
CA MET A 115 -9.82 22.35 11.24
C MET A 115 -8.58 21.49 11.49
N LEU A 116 -8.78 20.19 11.76
CA LEU A 116 -7.70 19.20 11.91
C LEU A 116 -7.34 18.55 10.56
N PRO A 117 -6.08 18.11 10.37
CA PRO A 117 -5.62 17.46 9.14
C PRO A 117 -6.22 16.06 8.93
N TYR A 118 -6.59 15.39 10.02
CA TYR A 118 -7.30 14.12 10.02
C TYR A 118 -8.60 14.28 10.81
N ARG A 119 -9.67 13.62 10.35
CA ARG A 119 -10.97 13.72 11.02
C ARG A 119 -11.01 12.76 12.20
N ILE A 120 -10.83 13.33 13.39
CA ILE A 120 -10.94 12.64 14.65
C ILE A 120 -11.78 13.48 15.60
N HIS A 121 -12.71 12.84 16.30
CA HIS A 121 -13.43 13.47 17.40
C HIS A 121 -12.45 13.64 18.57
N PRO A 122 -12.06 14.86 18.98
CA PRO A 122 -11.19 15.07 20.14
C PRO A 122 -12.01 14.89 21.43
N PHE A 123 -11.43 14.27 22.47
CA PHE A 123 -12.11 14.11 23.75
C PHE A 123 -12.20 15.40 24.59
N PHE A 124 -11.51 16.45 24.15
CA PHE A 124 -11.43 17.74 24.82
C PHE A 124 -11.57 18.85 23.79
N ASP A 125 -12.17 19.97 24.21
CA ASP A 125 -12.52 21.06 23.33
C ASP A 125 -11.26 21.79 22.81
N ILE A 126 -11.17 21.97 21.50
CA ILE A 126 -10.06 22.64 20.84
C ILE A 126 -10.41 24.13 20.74
N SER A 127 -10.42 24.80 21.90
CA SER A 127 -10.77 26.21 22.00
C SER A 127 -9.54 27.13 21.96
N ASN A 128 -8.36 26.60 22.33
CA ASN A 128 -7.12 27.37 22.43
C ASN A 128 -6.09 26.99 21.34
N THR A 129 -5.28 27.96 20.91
CA THR A 129 -4.21 27.73 19.91
C THR A 129 -3.16 26.74 20.42
N HIS A 130 -2.88 26.72 21.72
CA HIS A 130 -1.95 25.77 22.31
C HIS A 130 -2.45 24.32 22.19
N THR A 131 -3.73 24.07 22.52
CA THR A 131 -4.35 22.75 22.39
C THR A 131 -4.44 22.31 20.94
N TYR A 132 -4.66 23.25 20.01
CA TYR A 132 -4.63 22.98 18.57
C TYR A 132 -3.25 22.50 18.10
N ILE A 133 -2.17 23.19 18.48
CA ILE A 133 -0.79 22.81 18.10
C ILE A 133 -0.44 21.43 18.68
N LEU A 134 -0.79 21.17 19.94
CA LEU A 134 -0.56 19.85 20.55
C LEU A 134 -1.29 18.73 19.82
N MET A 135 -2.55 18.94 19.45
CA MET A 135 -3.32 17.97 18.65
C MET A 135 -2.72 17.75 17.27
N TYR A 136 -2.23 18.82 16.64
CA TYR A 136 -1.58 18.75 15.33
C TYR A 136 -0.27 17.95 15.38
N LEU A 137 0.54 18.13 16.42
CA LEU A 137 1.75 17.33 16.69
C LEU A 137 1.40 15.87 17.01
N TYR A 138 0.34 15.63 17.77
CA TYR A 138 -0.14 14.27 18.07
C TYR A 138 -0.58 13.51 16.81
N LEU A 139 -1.12 14.22 15.81
CA LEU A 139 -1.54 13.64 14.54
C LEU A 139 -0.38 13.41 13.55
N PHE A 140 0.80 13.97 13.79
CA PHE A 140 1.95 13.84 12.89
C PHE A 140 2.33 12.38 12.56
N PRO A 141 2.35 11.42 13.50
CA PRO A 141 2.65 10.01 13.20
C PRO A 141 1.67 9.34 12.23
N MET A 142 0.47 9.90 12.02
CA MET A 142 -0.48 9.36 11.04
C MET A 142 0.05 9.44 9.61
N ILE A 143 0.96 10.37 9.33
CA ILE A 143 1.66 10.47 8.05
C ILE A 143 2.44 9.18 7.77
N TYR A 144 3.20 8.71 8.76
CA TYR A 144 3.96 7.48 8.66
C TYR A 144 3.05 6.28 8.44
N PHE A 145 1.91 6.24 9.13
CA PHE A 145 0.93 5.18 8.97
C PHE A 145 0.38 5.10 7.53
N SER A 146 0.09 6.23 6.90
CA SER A 146 -0.33 6.31 5.49
C SER A 146 0.76 5.80 4.52
N VAL A 147 2.04 6.10 4.79
CA VAL A 147 3.15 5.56 3.98
C VAL A 147 3.27 4.04 4.15
N CYS A 148 3.12 3.52 5.37
CA CYS A 148 3.10 2.09 5.64
C CYS A 148 1.96 1.37 4.91
N HIS A 149 0.77 1.97 4.85
CA HIS A 149 -0.36 1.46 4.08
C HIS A 149 0.01 1.23 2.62
N MET A 150 0.58 2.26 1.98
CA MET A 150 0.97 2.14 0.57
C MET A 150 2.12 1.19 0.35
N ALA A 151 3.07 1.11 1.28
CA ALA A 151 4.14 0.11 1.21
C ALA A 151 3.57 -1.32 1.24
N ALA A 152 2.54 -1.57 2.06
CA ALA A 152 1.86 -2.87 2.11
C ALA A 152 1.13 -3.20 0.79
N ILE A 153 0.44 -2.23 0.20
CA ILE A 153 -0.19 -2.40 -1.13
C ILE A 153 0.87 -2.66 -2.20
N CYS A 154 1.98 -1.91 -2.19
CA CYS A 154 3.08 -2.12 -3.13
C CYS A 154 3.68 -3.51 -3.00
N LEU A 155 3.87 -4.01 -1.77
CA LEU A 155 4.32 -5.39 -1.53
C LEU A 155 3.38 -6.41 -2.19
N MET A 156 2.06 -6.26 -2.00
CA MET A 156 1.07 -7.14 -2.63
C MET A 156 1.19 -7.11 -4.16
N VAL A 157 1.30 -5.91 -4.74
CA VAL A 157 1.45 -5.75 -6.19
C VAL A 157 2.74 -6.39 -6.68
N ILE A 158 3.87 -6.20 -6.00
CA ILE A 158 5.15 -6.87 -6.32
C ILE A 158 5.00 -8.39 -6.35
N LEU A 159 4.34 -8.98 -5.35
CA LEU A 159 4.11 -10.42 -5.29
C LEU A 159 3.27 -10.91 -6.48
N VAL A 160 2.20 -10.19 -6.81
CA VAL A 160 1.34 -10.51 -7.97
C VAL A 160 2.12 -10.44 -9.27
N PHE A 161 2.86 -9.35 -9.50
CA PHE A 161 3.67 -9.18 -10.72
C PHE A 161 4.78 -10.24 -10.83
N HIS A 162 5.39 -10.64 -9.72
CA HIS A 162 6.37 -11.72 -9.70
C HIS A 162 5.73 -13.05 -10.13
N ILE A 163 4.58 -13.42 -9.55
CA ILE A 163 3.85 -14.64 -9.93
C ILE A 163 3.42 -14.60 -11.40
N CYS A 164 2.91 -13.46 -11.88
CA CYS A 164 2.57 -13.27 -13.29
C CYS A 164 3.80 -13.42 -14.20
N GLY A 165 4.96 -12.89 -13.80
CA GLY A 165 6.22 -13.08 -14.51
C GLY A 165 6.62 -14.55 -14.62
N GLU A 166 6.54 -15.30 -13.51
CA GLU A 166 6.80 -16.74 -13.49
C GLU A 166 5.88 -17.52 -14.43
N LEU A 167 4.60 -17.23 -14.36
CA LEU A 167 3.59 -17.85 -15.22
C LEU A 167 3.84 -17.55 -16.70
N SER A 168 4.25 -16.33 -17.04
CA SER A 168 4.57 -15.95 -18.41
C SER A 168 5.83 -16.65 -18.94
N ILE A 169 6.88 -16.80 -18.12
CA ILE A 169 8.08 -17.57 -18.48
C ILE A 169 7.72 -19.05 -18.66
N LEU A 170 6.91 -19.60 -17.77
CA LEU A 170 6.42 -20.97 -17.88
C LEU A 170 5.64 -21.18 -19.19
N ALA A 171 4.72 -20.28 -19.51
CA ALA A 171 3.97 -20.33 -20.77
C ALA A 171 4.88 -20.22 -21.99
N TYR A 172 5.92 -19.37 -21.92
CA TYR A 172 6.94 -19.26 -22.97
C TYR A 172 7.68 -20.58 -23.19
N ARG A 173 8.16 -21.22 -22.11
CA ARG A 173 8.83 -22.53 -22.15
C ARG A 173 7.94 -23.62 -22.75
N ILE A 174 6.66 -23.65 -22.39
CA ILE A 174 5.69 -24.63 -22.92
C ILE A 174 5.46 -24.44 -24.42
N ARG A 175 5.47 -23.19 -24.91
CA ARG A 175 5.30 -22.89 -26.34
C ARG A 175 6.52 -23.28 -27.18
N HIS A 176 7.72 -23.19 -26.61
CA HIS A 176 8.99 -23.49 -27.29
C HIS A 176 9.52 -24.90 -26.97
N ILE A 177 8.68 -25.76 -26.41
CA ILE A 177 9.06 -27.08 -25.92
C ILE A 177 9.48 -28.06 -27.03
N LYS A 178 9.12 -27.78 -28.28
CA LYS A 178 9.53 -28.60 -29.44
C LYS A 178 11.05 -28.64 -29.65
N GLU A 179 11.81 -27.74 -29.01
CA GLU A 179 13.28 -27.69 -29.12
C GLU A 179 14.01 -28.44 -27.98
N TYR A 180 13.31 -29.00 -26.98
CA TYR A 180 13.93 -29.69 -25.83
C TYR A 180 13.40 -31.11 -25.59
N SER A 181 14.24 -31.98 -25.01
CA SER A 181 13.91 -33.41 -24.80
C SER A 181 12.77 -33.64 -23.79
N GLN A 182 11.94 -34.67 -24.03
CA GLN A 182 10.73 -34.98 -23.26
C GLN A 182 10.94 -35.19 -21.75
N THR A 183 12.12 -35.60 -21.32
CA THR A 183 12.44 -35.88 -19.90
C THR A 183 12.65 -34.59 -19.10
N MET A 184 13.30 -33.58 -19.68
CA MET A 184 13.50 -32.26 -19.08
C MET A 184 12.18 -31.52 -18.86
N ILE A 185 11.20 -31.76 -19.72
CA ILE A 185 9.86 -31.17 -19.69
C ILE A 185 9.07 -31.65 -18.48
N VAL A 186 9.06 -32.97 -18.24
CA VAL A 186 8.30 -33.58 -17.15
C VAL A 186 8.84 -33.15 -15.79
N ASP A 187 10.16 -33.11 -15.65
CA ASP A 187 10.77 -32.66 -14.39
C ASP A 187 10.57 -31.16 -14.14
N ARG A 188 10.51 -30.34 -15.20
CA ARG A 188 10.15 -28.93 -15.08
C ARG A 188 8.70 -28.71 -14.70
N ILE A 189 7.76 -29.36 -15.38
CA ILE A 189 6.33 -29.27 -15.04
C ILE A 189 6.11 -29.73 -13.60
N ARG A 190 6.80 -30.79 -13.17
CA ARG A 190 6.78 -31.26 -11.78
C ARG A 190 7.34 -30.21 -10.81
N SER A 191 8.42 -29.51 -11.17
CA SER A 191 8.96 -28.39 -10.40
C SER A 191 7.98 -27.22 -10.29
N PHE A 192 7.31 -26.85 -11.39
CA PHE A 192 6.33 -25.76 -11.41
C PHE A 192 5.07 -26.10 -10.62
N VAL A 193 4.56 -27.33 -10.75
CA VAL A 193 3.44 -27.82 -9.93
C VAL A 193 3.82 -27.83 -8.46
N ARG A 194 5.04 -28.25 -8.10
CA ARG A 194 5.52 -28.16 -6.70
C ARG A 194 5.64 -26.72 -6.21
N MET A 195 6.11 -25.79 -7.05
CA MET A 195 6.21 -24.38 -6.68
C MET A 195 4.83 -23.75 -6.48
N HIS A 196 3.87 -24.04 -7.37
CA HIS A 196 2.49 -23.61 -7.21
C HIS A 196 1.82 -24.23 -5.99
N LEU A 197 2.01 -25.53 -5.75
CA LEU A 197 1.51 -26.21 -4.56
C LEU A 197 2.13 -25.63 -3.28
N LYS A 198 3.38 -25.17 -3.30
CA LYS A 198 4.05 -24.53 -2.15
C LYS A 198 3.67 -23.06 -1.93
N ILE A 199 2.96 -22.45 -2.88
CA ILE A 199 2.40 -21.10 -2.77
C ILE A 199 0.93 -21.18 -2.34
N ILE A 200 0.22 -22.24 -2.76
CA ILE A 200 -1.20 -22.50 -2.45
C ILE A 200 -1.37 -23.22 -1.10
N TRP A 201 -0.35 -23.94 -0.63
CA TRP A 201 -0.28 -24.69 0.62
C TRP A 201 1.02 -24.37 1.37
#